data_AF-A0A7C1WZX4-F1
#
_entry.id   AF-A0A7C1WZX4-F1
#
_cell.length_a   1.000
_cell.length_b   1.000
_cell.length_c   1.000
_cell.angle_alpha   90.00
_cell.angle_beta   90.00
_cell.angle_gamma   90.00
#
_symmetry.space_group_name_H-M   'P 1'
#
loop_
_entity.id
_entity.type
_entity.pdbx_description
1 polymer ?
#
loop_
_entity_poly.entity_id
_entity_poly.type
_entity_poly.pdbx_seq_one_letter_code
_entity_poly.pdbx_strand_id
1 'polypeptide(L)'
;MEKQPTDAGRRARALAALAALGIVYGDIGTSPLYAFRECFAGEGNVPVTPENILGVLSLIVWALVVVVSVKYLAFVIRADNHGEGGILALMTLVLSPIKRSSPLRPVLLSIGLFGACLLYGDGMITPAISVLSAVEGLAVATPALASYVIPVAIVILVVLFATQHR
;
A
#
# COMPACT_ATOMS: atom_id res chain seq x y z
N MET A 1 7.04 -23.70 33.91
CA MET A 1 6.73 -24.74 32.91
C MET A 1 6.17 -24.03 31.68
N GLU A 2 7.04 -23.71 30.71
CA GLU A 2 6.67 -23.07 29.45
C GLU A 2 5.72 -24.01 28.69
N LYS A 3 4.48 -23.60 28.47
CA LYS A 3 3.49 -24.43 27.79
C LYS A 3 3.90 -24.54 26.32
N GLN A 4 4.48 -25.66 25.91
CA GLN A 4 4.94 -25.86 24.53
C GLN A 4 3.78 -25.62 23.54
N PRO A 5 3.99 -24.84 22.47
CA PRO A 5 2.94 -24.54 21.52
C PRO A 5 2.53 -25.82 20.78
N THR A 6 1.24 -26.14 20.84
CA THR A 6 0.62 -27.27 20.13
C THR A 6 0.83 -27.14 18.63
N ASP A 7 0.96 -28.27 17.91
CA ASP A 7 1.18 -28.25 16.45
C ASP A 7 0.08 -27.50 15.69
N ALA A 8 -1.16 -27.52 16.20
CA ALA A 8 -2.27 -26.71 15.70
C ALA A 8 -1.96 -25.20 15.80
N GLY A 9 -1.34 -24.75 16.90
CA GLY A 9 -0.93 -23.36 17.10
C GLY A 9 0.21 -22.92 16.16
N ARG A 10 1.15 -23.81 15.84
CA ARG A 10 2.21 -23.52 14.85
C ARG A 10 1.65 -23.40 13.43
N ARG A 11 0.75 -24.31 13.04
CA ARG A 11 0.08 -24.27 11.73
C ARG A 11 -0.77 -23.01 11.57
N ALA A 12 -1.54 -22.64 12.59
CA ALA A 12 -2.34 -21.41 12.58
C ALA A 12 -1.48 -20.15 12.39
N ARG A 13 -0.34 -20.05 13.11
CA ARG A 13 0.60 -18.92 12.96
C ARG A 13 1.24 -18.88 11.57
N ALA A 14 1.63 -20.03 11.02
CA ALA A 14 2.19 -20.10 9.67
C ALA A 14 1.19 -19.66 8.61
N LEU A 15 -0.08 -20.07 8.73
CA LEU A 15 -1.15 -19.64 7.83
C LEU A 15 -1.43 -18.14 7.95
N ALA A 16 -1.45 -17.61 9.17
CA ALA A 16 -1.61 -16.16 9.40
C ALA A 16 -0.45 -15.35 8.79
N ALA A 17 0.80 -15.84 8.92
CA ALA A 17 1.96 -15.21 8.31
C ALA A 17 1.89 -15.23 6.78
N LEU A 18 1.49 -16.36 6.18
CA LEU A 18 1.28 -16.47 4.73
C LEU A 18 0.17 -15.54 4.24
N ALA A 19 -0.95 -15.46 4.96
CA ALA A 19 -2.04 -14.54 4.63
C ALA A 19 -1.59 -13.08 4.70
N ALA A 20 -0.87 -12.69 5.77
CA ALA A 20 -0.32 -11.35 5.92
C ALA A 20 0.68 -11.00 4.78
N LEU A 21 1.58 -11.93 4.42
CA LEU A 21 2.48 -11.76 3.29
C LEU A 21 1.71 -11.59 1.97
N GLY A 22 0.68 -12.42 1.75
CA GLY A 22 -0.17 -12.33 0.56
C GLY A 22 -0.87 -10.98 0.44
N ILE A 23 -1.38 -10.44 1.56
CA ILE A 23 -2.00 -9.10 1.60
C ILE A 23 -0.96 -8.01 1.28
N VAL A 24 0.19 -8.03 1.94
CA VAL A 24 1.24 -7.00 1.76
C VAL A 24 1.80 -7.02 0.35
N TYR A 25 2.12 -8.19 -0.20
CA TYR A 25 2.63 -8.29 -1.57
C TYR A 25 1.55 -7.99 -2.62
N GLY A 26 0.28 -8.28 -2.31
CA GLY A 26 -0.85 -7.88 -3.14
C GLY A 26 -0.97 -6.36 -3.27
N ASP A 27 -0.88 -5.67 -2.14
CA ASP A 27 -0.94 -4.19 -2.07
C ASP A 27 0.22 -3.51 -2.81
N ILE A 28 1.44 -4.06 -2.70
CA ILE A 28 2.61 -3.55 -3.43
C ILE A 28 2.43 -3.66 -4.95
N GLY A 29 1.72 -4.68 -5.43
CA GLY A 29 1.53 -4.97 -6.85
C GLY A 29 0.49 -4.10 -7.55
N THR A 30 -0.46 -3.51 -6.82
CA THR A 30 -1.57 -2.74 -7.42
C THR A 30 -1.13 -1.36 -7.91
N SER A 31 -0.20 -0.71 -7.22
CA SER A 31 0.27 0.64 -7.57
C SER A 31 1.00 0.71 -8.91
N PRO A 32 1.92 -0.24 -9.26
CA PRO A 32 2.50 -0.32 -10.59
C PRO A 32 1.48 -0.55 -11.70
N LEU A 33 0.43 -1.36 -11.45
CA LEU A 33 -0.61 -1.64 -12.45
C LEU A 33 -1.44 -0.40 -12.76
N TYR A 34 -1.78 0.38 -11.74
CA TYR A 34 -2.44 1.68 -11.91
C TYR A 34 -1.55 2.66 -12.67
N ALA A 35 -0.31 2.84 -12.21
CA ALA A 35 0.64 3.76 -12.84
C ALA A 35 0.89 3.41 -14.32
N PHE A 36 1.03 2.12 -14.62
CA PHE A 36 1.19 1.65 -16.00
C PHE A 36 0.01 2.06 -16.87
N ARG A 37 -1.23 1.84 -16.40
CA ARG A 37 -2.42 2.24 -17.14
C ARG A 37 -2.49 3.76 -17.32
N GLU A 38 -2.24 4.52 -16.26
CA GLU A 38 -2.36 5.98 -16.28
C GLU A 38 -1.39 6.61 -17.28
N CYS A 39 -0.21 6.00 -17.52
CA CYS A 39 0.71 6.43 -18.57
C CYS A 39 0.12 6.39 -19.99
N PHE A 40 -0.94 5.61 -20.22
CA PHE A 40 -1.57 5.42 -21.52
C PHE A 40 -3.03 5.93 -21.58
N ALA A 41 -3.66 6.24 -20.44
CA ALA A 41 -5.06 6.65 -20.35
C ALA A 41 -5.21 8.18 -20.28
N GLY A 42 -5.42 8.87 -21.41
CA GLY A 42 -5.67 10.32 -21.41
C GLY A 42 -5.27 11.08 -22.69
N GLU A 43 -5.85 12.26 -22.90
CA GLU A 43 -5.48 13.18 -24.00
C GLU A 43 -4.14 13.86 -23.67
N GLY A 44 -3.06 13.41 -24.33
CA GLY A 44 -1.69 13.88 -24.09
C GLY A 44 -0.71 12.79 -23.64
N ASN A 45 -1.19 11.55 -23.51
CA ASN A 45 -0.40 10.42 -23.05
C ASN A 45 0.40 9.75 -24.17
N VAL A 46 1.39 8.95 -23.74
CA VAL A 46 2.33 8.29 -24.64
C VAL A 46 1.57 7.31 -25.55
N PRO A 47 1.81 7.30 -26.87
CA PRO A 47 1.14 6.36 -27.76
C PRO A 47 1.38 4.91 -27.33
N VAL A 48 0.35 4.06 -27.46
CA VAL A 48 0.45 2.63 -27.16
C VAL A 48 1.24 1.92 -28.27
N THR A 49 2.56 2.09 -28.25
CA THR A 49 3.51 1.36 -29.12
C THR A 49 4.30 0.35 -28.29
N PRO A 50 4.79 -0.75 -28.90
CA PRO A 50 5.60 -1.74 -28.20
C PRO A 50 6.82 -1.13 -27.49
N GLU A 51 7.46 -0.13 -28.11
CA GLU A 51 8.60 0.59 -27.58
C GLU A 51 8.25 1.35 -26.29
N ASN A 52 7.12 2.06 -26.30
CA ASN A 52 6.65 2.83 -25.15
C ASN A 52 6.18 1.92 -24.02
N ILE A 53 5.54 0.79 -24.32
CA ILE A 53 5.15 -0.21 -23.32
C ILE A 53 6.39 -0.73 -22.60
N LEU A 54 7.42 -1.16 -23.36
CA LEU A 54 8.66 -1.66 -22.79
C LEU A 54 9.42 -0.57 -22.02
N GLY A 55 9.39 0.68 -22.50
CA GLY A 55 9.96 1.84 -21.82
C GLY A 55 9.31 2.09 -20.46
N VAL A 56 7.98 2.15 -20.40
CA VAL A 56 7.23 2.36 -19.15
C VAL A 56 7.43 1.19 -18.19
N LEU A 57 7.38 -0.06 -18.66
CA LEU A 57 7.65 -1.24 -17.84
C LEU A 57 9.06 -1.20 -17.23
N SER A 58 10.07 -0.83 -18.04
CA SER A 58 11.44 -0.69 -17.58
C SER A 58 11.56 0.39 -16.49
N LEU A 59 10.92 1.54 -16.68
CA LEU A 59 10.90 2.62 -15.69
C LEU A 59 10.25 2.18 -14.38
N ILE A 60 9.13 1.45 -14.45
CA ILE A 60 8.46 0.89 -13.27
C ILE A 60 9.39 -0.07 -12.53
N VAL A 61 10.03 -1.01 -13.24
CA VAL A 61 10.96 -1.98 -12.64
C VAL A 61 12.13 -1.26 -11.95
N TRP A 62 12.79 -0.34 -12.66
CA TRP A 62 13.91 0.43 -12.09
C TRP A 62 13.48 1.32 -10.93
N ALA A 63 12.31 1.96 -11.02
CA ALA A 63 11.77 2.76 -9.93
C ALA A 63 11.52 1.90 -8.68
N LEU A 64 10.93 0.70 -8.81
CA LEU A 64 10.73 -0.21 -7.70
C LEU A 64 12.06 -0.67 -7.09
N VAL A 65 13.05 -1.03 -7.92
CA VAL A 65 14.39 -1.42 -7.45
C VAL A 65 15.03 -0.28 -6.65
N VAL A 66 15.00 0.95 -7.18
CA VAL A 66 15.60 2.12 -6.52
C VAL A 66 14.84 2.48 -5.24
N VAL A 67 13.51 2.50 -5.26
CA VAL A 67 12.69 2.80 -4.08
C VAL A 67 12.91 1.76 -2.99
N VAL A 68 12.89 0.47 -3.30
CA VAL A 68 13.12 -0.59 -2.31
C VAL A 68 14.56 -0.51 -1.77
N SER A 69 15.56 -0.36 -2.64
CA SER A 69 16.97 -0.35 -2.24
C SER A 69 17.38 0.89 -1.45
N VAL A 70 16.96 2.08 -1.91
CA VAL A 70 17.36 3.34 -1.29
C VAL A 70 16.39 3.71 -0.18
N LYS A 71 15.10 3.89 -0.49
CA LYS A 71 14.12 4.37 0.50
C LYS A 71 13.95 3.34 1.63
N TYR A 72 13.65 2.08 1.28
CA TYR A 72 13.32 1.09 2.32
C TYR A 72 14.56 0.50 2.99
N LEU A 73 15.49 -0.07 2.23
CA LEU A 73 16.67 -0.75 2.79
C LEU A 73 17.66 0.22 3.46
N ALA A 74 17.92 1.40 2.88
CA ALA A 74 18.92 2.31 3.44
C ALA A 74 18.36 3.22 4.55
N PHE A 75 17.08 3.62 4.50
CA PHE A 75 16.48 4.52 5.50
C PHE A 75 15.47 3.81 6.39
N VAL A 76 14.37 3.29 5.84
CA VAL A 76 13.23 2.80 6.65
C VAL A 76 13.63 1.66 7.59
N ILE A 77 14.41 0.67 7.12
CA ILE A 77 14.85 -0.45 7.97
C ILE A 77 15.85 -0.01 9.04
N ARG A 78 16.60 1.08 8.82
CA ARG A 78 17.52 1.64 9.83
C ARG A 78 16.83 2.55 10.83
N ALA A 79 15.66 3.05 10.49
CA ALA A 79 14.86 3.92 11.33
C ALA A 79 13.84 3.06 12.08
N ASP A 80 14.31 2.27 13.04
CA ASP A 80 13.49 1.46 13.93
C ASP A 80 13.50 2.03 15.36
N ASN A 81 12.44 1.75 16.13
CA ASN A 81 12.37 2.10 17.53
C ASN A 81 12.26 0.81 18.35
N HIS A 82 13.39 0.28 18.83
CA HIS A 82 13.43 -0.96 19.62
C HIS A 82 12.78 -2.17 18.90
N GLY A 83 12.96 -2.27 17.58
CA GLY A 83 12.34 -3.32 16.77
C GLY A 83 10.88 -3.06 16.37
N GLU A 84 10.27 -1.94 16.80
CA GLU A 84 9.00 -1.45 16.25
C GLU A 84 9.26 -0.57 15.01
N GLY A 85 8.67 -0.97 13.88
CA GLY A 85 8.75 -0.24 12.62
C GLY A 85 7.50 0.61 12.35
N GLY A 86 7.62 1.52 11.39
CA GLY A 86 6.49 2.28 10.87
C GLY A 86 6.36 3.70 11.43
N ILE A 87 5.44 4.47 10.85
CA ILE A 87 5.32 5.92 11.11
C ILE A 87 4.95 6.23 12.56
N LEU A 88 4.20 5.34 13.22
CA LEU A 88 3.81 5.49 14.63
C LEU A 88 4.99 5.20 15.58
N ALA A 89 5.79 4.18 15.29
CA ALA A 89 7.01 3.90 16.03
C ALA A 89 8.03 5.05 15.88
N LEU A 90 8.16 5.62 14.68
CA LEU A 90 8.99 6.80 14.42
C LEU A 90 8.45 8.06 15.12
N MET A 91 7.12 8.25 15.13
CA MET A 91 6.50 9.35 15.86
C MET A 91 6.81 9.23 17.37
N THR A 92 6.72 8.04 17.95
CA THR A 92 7.09 7.83 19.36
C THR A 92 8.59 8.04 19.59
N LEU A 93 9.49 7.58 18.71
CA LEU A 93 10.93 7.79 18.81
C LEU A 93 11.31 9.28 18.78
N VAL A 94 10.63 10.06 17.94
CA VAL A 94 10.88 11.50 17.77
C VAL A 94 10.29 12.32 18.92
N LEU A 95 9.16 11.90 19.49
CA LEU A 95 8.50 12.60 20.61
C LEU A 95 9.05 12.22 22.00
N SER A 96 9.58 11.02 22.18
CA SER A 96 9.98 10.48 23.50
C SER A 96 11.16 11.21 24.16
N PRO A 97 12.22 11.65 23.46
CA PRO A 97 13.37 12.31 24.09
C PRO A 97 13.14 13.79 24.44
N ILE A 98 12.05 14.41 23.98
CA ILE A 98 11.91 15.87 23.98
C ILE A 98 11.25 16.37 25.26
N LYS A 99 11.95 17.24 26.00
CA LYS A 99 11.42 17.92 27.18
C LYS A 99 10.13 18.67 26.83
N ARG A 100 9.11 18.58 27.70
CA ARG A 100 7.79 19.23 27.50
C ARG A 100 7.84 20.72 27.20
N SER A 101 8.89 21.42 27.62
CA SER A 101 9.11 22.87 27.43
C SER A 101 9.85 23.25 26.15
N SER A 102 10.26 22.31 25.30
CA SER A 102 10.96 22.62 24.06
C SER A 102 10.01 23.26 23.03
N PRO A 103 10.39 24.38 22.39
CA PRO A 103 9.60 25.01 21.33
C PRO A 103 9.48 24.14 20.07
N LEU A 104 10.33 23.10 19.92
CA LEU A 104 10.29 22.17 18.78
C LEU A 104 9.21 21.10 18.91
N ARG A 105 8.70 20.86 20.13
CA ARG A 105 7.70 19.84 20.41
C ARG A 105 6.40 19.99 19.60
N PRO A 106 5.75 21.19 19.52
CA PRO A 106 4.56 21.35 18.70
C PRO A 106 4.82 21.11 17.22
N VAL A 107 5.97 21.53 16.68
CA VAL A 107 6.33 21.31 15.27
C VAL A 107 6.45 19.83 14.96
N LEU A 108 7.15 19.07 15.80
CA LEU A 108 7.31 17.62 15.62
C LEU A 108 5.97 16.87 15.77
N LEU A 109 5.12 17.30 16.70
CA LEU A 109 3.76 16.78 16.83
C LEU A 109 2.94 17.00 15.56
N SER A 110 3.01 18.19 14.97
CA SER A 110 2.32 18.50 13.71
C SER A 110 2.83 17.64 12.55
N ILE A 111 4.14 17.43 12.44
CA ILE A 111 4.73 16.56 11.42
C ILE A 111 4.28 15.11 11.60
N GLY A 112 4.28 14.60 12.84
CA GLY A 112 3.82 13.24 13.14
C GLY A 112 2.34 13.05 12.86
N LEU A 113 1.50 14.01 13.27
CA LEU A 113 0.06 14.00 13.00
C LEU A 113 -0.22 14.06 11.50
N PHE A 114 0.49 14.92 10.77
CA PHE A 114 0.39 15.00 9.32
C PHE A 114 0.77 13.69 8.64
N GLY A 115 1.86 13.05 9.08
CA GLY A 115 2.25 11.72 8.61
C GLY A 115 1.19 10.65 8.90
N ALA A 116 0.59 10.66 10.09
CA ALA A 116 -0.50 9.74 10.43
C ALA A 116 -1.74 9.94 9.56
N CYS A 117 -2.10 11.19 9.25
CA CYS A 117 -3.19 11.50 8.32
C CYS A 117 -2.90 11.01 6.90
N LEU A 118 -1.67 11.16 6.41
CA LEU A 118 -1.27 10.65 5.10
C LEU A 118 -1.36 9.12 5.05
N LEU A 119 -0.90 8.42 6.09
CA LEU A 119 -1.02 6.96 6.17
C LEU A 119 -2.49 6.51 6.21
N TYR A 120 -3.34 7.23 6.95
CA TYR A 120 -4.77 6.92 7.00
C TYR A 120 -5.46 7.16 5.65
N GLY A 121 -5.09 8.23 4.95
CA GLY A 121 -5.57 8.53 3.60
C GLY A 121 -5.16 7.45 2.60
N ASP A 122 -3.89 7.03 2.63
CA ASP A 122 -3.37 5.96 1.79
C ASP A 122 -4.13 4.64 2.03
N GLY A 123 -4.35 4.27 3.30
CA GLY A 123 -5.14 3.09 3.67
C GLY A 123 -6.61 3.14 3.25
N MET A 124 -7.20 4.33 3.07
CA MET A 124 -8.57 4.49 2.57
C MET A 124 -8.66 4.48 1.04
N ILE A 125 -7.67 5.04 0.34
CA ILE A 125 -7.70 5.19 -1.13
C ILE A 125 -7.39 3.87 -1.81
N THR A 126 -6.45 3.09 -1.29
CA THR A 126 -5.96 1.87 -1.96
C THR A 126 -7.04 0.81 -2.22
N PRO A 127 -7.94 0.47 -1.29
CA PRO A 127 -9.04 -0.47 -1.58
C PRO A 127 -9.95 -0.01 -2.72
N ALA A 128 -10.24 1.30 -2.78
CA ALA A 128 -11.09 1.86 -3.83
C ALA A 128 -10.42 1.80 -5.20
N ILE A 129 -9.16 2.25 -5.30
CA ILE A 129 -8.40 2.26 -6.55
C ILE A 129 -8.08 0.83 -7.02
N SER A 130 -7.76 -0.08 -6.11
CA SER A 130 -7.48 -1.48 -6.43
C SER A 130 -8.70 -2.20 -7.02
N VAL A 131 -9.88 -2.07 -6.38
CA VAL A 131 -11.13 -2.66 -6.90
C VAL A 131 -11.51 -2.03 -8.24
N LEU A 132 -11.43 -0.71 -8.37
CA LEU A 132 -11.75 -0.03 -9.62
C LEU A 132 -10.81 -0.49 -10.76
N SER A 133 -9.49 -0.52 -10.51
CA SER A 133 -8.49 -0.98 -11.48
C SER A 133 -8.71 -2.43 -11.92
N ALA A 134 -9.09 -3.31 -10.98
CA ALA A 134 -9.39 -4.71 -11.29
C ALA A 134 -10.64 -4.86 -12.18
N VAL A 135 -11.71 -4.12 -11.87
CA VAL A 135 -12.96 -4.17 -12.65
C VAL A 135 -12.80 -3.53 -14.02
N GLU A 136 -12.05 -2.45 -14.13
CA GLU A 136 -11.74 -1.81 -15.40
C GLU A 136 -10.84 -2.69 -16.29
N GLY A 137 -9.93 -3.46 -15.69
CA GLY A 137 -9.16 -4.49 -16.42
C GLY A 137 -10.06 -5.52 -17.11
N LEU A 138 -11.23 -5.83 -16.54
CA LEU A 138 -12.22 -6.72 -17.16
C LEU A 138 -12.88 -6.09 -18.39
N ALA A 139 -13.09 -4.77 -18.40
CA ALA A 139 -13.65 -4.06 -19.54
C ALA A 139 -12.72 -4.05 -20.77
N VAL A 140 -11.40 -4.20 -20.57
CA VAL A 140 -10.43 -4.39 -21.66
C VAL A 140 -10.65 -5.73 -22.38
N ALA A 141 -10.99 -6.78 -21.62
CA ALA A 141 -11.28 -8.10 -22.19
C ALA A 141 -12.71 -8.21 -22.78
N THR A 142 -13.67 -7.43 -22.27
CA THR A 142 -15.05 -7.42 -22.76
C THR A 142 -15.64 -6.00 -22.72
N PRO A 143 -15.64 -5.28 -23.86
CA PRO A 143 -16.08 -3.88 -23.92
C PRO A 143 -17.55 -3.65 -23.51
N ALA A 144 -18.41 -4.67 -23.63
CA ALA A 144 -19.81 -4.60 -23.20
C ALA A 144 -19.97 -4.37 -21.67
N LEU A 145 -18.92 -4.62 -20.88
CA LEU A 145 -18.93 -4.41 -19.43
C LEU A 145 -18.50 -3.00 -19.01
N ALA A 146 -18.07 -2.14 -19.94
CA ALA A 146 -17.56 -0.80 -19.63
C ALA A 146 -18.58 0.06 -18.84
N SER A 147 -19.86 0.01 -19.20
CA SER A 147 -20.93 0.75 -18.51
C SER A 147 -21.24 0.21 -17.11
N TYR A 148 -20.81 -1.01 -16.80
CA TYR A 148 -21.06 -1.68 -15.51
C TYR A 148 -19.88 -1.58 -14.54
N VAL A 149 -18.75 -1.00 -14.96
CA VAL A 149 -17.54 -0.88 -14.13
C VAL A 149 -17.84 -0.20 -12.79
N ILE A 150 -18.43 1.00 -12.81
CA ILE A 150 -18.69 1.79 -11.60
C ILE A 150 -19.72 1.08 -10.69
N PRO A 151 -20.89 0.63 -11.19
CA PRO A 151 -21.84 -0.12 -10.36
C PRO A 151 -21.24 -1.37 -9.72
N VAL A 152 -20.46 -2.16 -10.48
CA VAL A 152 -19.84 -3.39 -9.98
C VAL A 152 -18.79 -3.08 -8.91
N ALA A 153 -17.94 -2.07 -9.13
CA ALA A 153 -16.95 -1.64 -8.14
C ALA A 153 -17.62 -1.21 -6.81
N ILE A 154 -18.73 -0.44 -6.88
CA ILE A 154 -19.50 -0.04 -5.70
C ILE A 154 -20.06 -1.27 -4.97
N VAL A 155 -20.68 -2.21 -5.69
CA VAL A 155 -21.23 -3.43 -5.11
C VAL A 155 -20.13 -4.26 -4.42
N ILE A 156 -18.98 -4.42 -5.07
CA ILE A 156 -17.83 -5.14 -4.50
C ILE A 156 -17.37 -4.46 -3.21
N LEU A 157 -17.18 -3.13 -3.22
CA LEU A 157 -16.77 -2.39 -2.03
C LEU A 157 -17.78 -2.52 -0.89
N VAL A 158 -19.08 -2.35 -1.17
CA VAL A 158 -20.12 -2.51 -0.14
C VAL A 158 -20.11 -3.91 0.47
N VAL A 159 -20.01 -4.96 -0.36
CA VAL A 159 -19.97 -6.35 0.13
C VAL A 159 -18.71 -6.61 0.95
N LEU A 160 -17.53 -6.20 0.46
CA LEU A 160 -16.27 -6.37 1.17
C LEU A 160 -16.30 -5.67 2.53
N PHE A 161 -16.65 -4.39 2.57
CA PHE A 161 -16.72 -3.63 3.82
C PHE A 161 -17.82 -4.13 4.77
N ALA A 162 -18.95 -4.61 4.24
CA ALA A 162 -19.98 -5.24 5.07
C ALA A 162 -19.48 -6.53 5.75
N THR A 163 -18.67 -7.33 5.06
CA THR A 163 -18.07 -8.55 5.63
C THR A 163 -16.89 -8.28 6.57
N GLN A 164 -16.19 -7.16 6.40
CA GLN A 164 -15.05 -6.75 7.23
C GLN A 164 -15.45 -6.05 8.55
N HIS A 165 -16.73 -5.75 8.76
CA HIS A 165 -17.24 -5.09 9.98
C HIS A 165 -17.27 -6.04 11.22
N ARG A 166 -16.26 -6.89 11.42
CA ARG A 166 -16.24 -7.86 12.52
C ARG A 166 -14.85 -8.02 13.11
#